data_AF-A0A7K0GA87-F1
#
_entry.id   AF-A0A7K0GA87-F1
#
_cell.length_a   1.000
_cell.length_b   1.000
_cell.length_c   1.000
_cell.angle_alpha   90.00
_cell.angle_beta   90.00
_cell.angle_gamma   90.00
#
_symmetry.space_group_name_H-M   'P 1'
#
loop_
_entity.id
_entity.type
_entity.pdbx_description
1 polymer ?
#
loop_
_entity_poly.entity_id
_entity_poly.type
_entity_poly.pdbx_seq_one_letter_code
_entity_poly.pdbx_strand_id
1 'polypeptide(L)'
;MANQPKLGKIEKVNVRDVWPHEALNFTKWLAQEDSLSMLGDACSIELELKDTESSVGSFAVDIFAQEVGSERKVVIENQLEDTNHDHLGKIITYAAGKGAGVVIWVVAHARDEHRNAIEWLNEHTDSDCAFFLVEIEVWRIGDSPMAPRFNVVESPNEWARAEKAKSGLSETGRIKLEYWQTYVDRAAQNETFSKLFKPRKPQAQHWTDLGASSTRYHLVLLINTQKKQIGVETCVHDADFGDYVLSRRKELEQALGIAGTPYNKKSKGIRFYKGGHDIKANREKWPEFIDLQLSMILTLQNEMVRLENEFEMVESKASALAIDG
;
A
#
# COMPACT_ATOMS: atom_id res chain seq x y z
N MET A 1 39.96 -8.00 36.21
CA MET A 1 38.62 -8.59 36.03
C MET A 1 37.81 -7.59 35.23
N ALA A 2 37.28 -7.99 34.06
CA ALA A 2 36.45 -7.10 33.25
C ALA A 2 35.16 -6.77 34.01
N ASN A 3 34.87 -5.48 34.16
CA ASN A 3 33.68 -5.01 34.86
C ASN A 3 32.45 -5.44 34.04
N GLN A 4 31.67 -6.41 34.52
CA GLN A 4 30.45 -6.82 33.84
C GLN A 4 29.44 -5.66 33.85
N PRO A 5 28.75 -5.38 32.74
CA PRO A 5 27.75 -4.32 32.68
C PRO A 5 26.62 -4.62 33.67
N LYS A 6 26.23 -3.60 34.45
CA LYS A 6 25.14 -3.70 35.42
C LYS A 6 23.81 -3.73 34.67
N LEU A 7 23.08 -4.85 34.77
CA LEU A 7 21.75 -5.00 34.17
C LEU A 7 20.68 -4.54 35.15
N GLY A 8 19.73 -3.73 34.66
CA GLY A 8 18.56 -3.29 35.42
C GLY A 8 17.36 -4.21 35.21
N LYS A 9 16.39 -4.14 36.13
CA LYS A 9 15.10 -4.83 36.02
C LYS A 9 14.07 -3.87 35.44
N ILE A 10 13.27 -4.36 34.49
CA ILE A 10 12.13 -3.63 33.96
C ILE A 10 10.98 -3.69 34.97
N GLU A 11 10.39 -2.54 35.26
CA GLU A 11 9.24 -2.38 36.17
C GLU A 11 8.05 -1.80 35.40
N LYS A 12 6.89 -2.44 35.50
CA LYS A 12 5.63 -1.91 34.96
C LYS A 12 5.08 -0.86 35.93
N VAL A 13 4.81 0.33 35.42
CA VAL A 13 4.19 1.44 36.16
C VAL A 13 2.70 1.45 35.83
N ASN A 14 1.86 1.73 36.82
CA ASN A 14 0.44 1.91 36.57
C ASN A 14 0.23 3.18 35.73
N VAL A 15 -0.51 3.07 34.63
CA VAL A 15 -0.77 4.21 33.73
C VAL A 15 -1.45 5.38 34.46
N ARG A 16 -2.23 5.12 35.51
CA ARG A 16 -2.88 6.16 36.32
C ARG A 16 -1.93 6.92 37.25
N ASP A 17 -0.76 6.38 37.54
CA ASP A 17 0.29 7.09 38.27
C ASP A 17 0.97 8.15 37.37
N VAL A 18 0.90 7.96 36.05
CA VAL A 18 1.45 8.88 35.03
C VAL A 18 0.40 9.87 34.57
N TRP A 19 -0.81 9.37 34.28
CA TRP A 19 -1.95 10.16 33.83
C TRP A 19 -3.13 9.96 34.79
N PRO A 20 -3.26 10.80 35.83
CA PRO A 20 -4.35 10.65 36.81
C PRO A 20 -5.75 10.79 36.20
N HIS A 21 -5.89 11.66 35.19
CA HIS A 21 -7.14 11.91 34.49
C HIS A 21 -6.99 11.75 32.99
N GLU A 22 -8.01 11.18 32.37
CA GLU A 22 -7.98 10.84 30.96
C GLU A 22 -8.00 12.09 30.06
N ALA A 23 -9.09 12.85 30.06
CA ALA A 23 -9.21 14.08 29.26
C ALA A 23 -8.16 15.15 29.63
N LEU A 24 -7.83 15.28 30.92
CA LEU A 24 -6.96 16.36 31.40
C LEU A 24 -5.46 16.06 31.29
N ASN A 25 -5.07 14.78 31.26
CA ASN A 25 -3.66 14.38 31.20
C ASN A 25 -3.38 13.49 29.98
N PHE A 26 -4.08 12.36 29.85
CA PHE A 26 -3.74 11.37 28.83
C PHE A 26 -4.06 11.85 27.42
N THR A 27 -5.27 12.35 27.16
CA THR A 27 -5.66 12.88 25.85
C THR A 27 -4.75 14.02 25.42
N LYS A 28 -4.41 14.93 26.35
CA LYS A 28 -3.47 16.04 26.06
C LYS A 28 -2.06 15.56 25.75
N TRP A 29 -1.56 14.55 26.47
CA TRP A 29 -0.26 13.96 26.20
C TRP A 29 -0.26 13.21 24.86
N LEU A 30 -1.30 12.43 24.59
CA LEU A 30 -1.44 11.63 23.37
C LEU A 30 -1.57 12.50 22.12
N ALA A 31 -2.20 13.67 22.23
CA ALA A 31 -2.31 14.65 21.15
C ALA A 31 -1.01 15.42 20.86
N GLN A 32 0.05 15.28 21.67
CA GLN A 32 1.35 15.88 21.34
C GLN A 32 2.00 15.15 20.16
N GLU A 33 2.75 15.89 19.34
CA GLU A 33 3.39 15.38 18.11
C GLU A 33 4.19 14.09 18.35
N ASP A 34 5.08 14.07 19.35
CA ASP A 34 5.90 12.91 19.67
C ASP A 34 5.05 11.68 20.07
N SER A 35 4.06 11.87 20.94
CA SER A 35 3.19 10.79 21.44
C SER A 35 2.27 10.25 20.35
N LEU A 36 1.73 11.14 19.51
CA LEU A 36 0.88 10.78 18.38
C LEU A 36 1.69 10.03 17.31
N SER A 37 2.93 10.46 17.06
CA SER A 37 3.87 9.73 16.19
C SER A 37 4.15 8.33 16.72
N MET A 38 4.39 8.17 18.03
CA MET A 38 4.60 6.85 18.63
C MET A 38 3.40 5.92 18.46
N LEU A 39 2.18 6.44 18.57
CA LEU A 39 0.95 5.67 18.30
C LEU A 39 0.83 5.32 16.81
N GLY A 40 1.12 6.28 15.93
CA GLY A 40 1.14 6.09 14.48
C GLY A 40 2.11 5.00 14.05
N ASP A 41 3.34 5.03 14.56
CA ASP A 41 4.37 4.02 14.32
C ASP A 41 3.91 2.62 14.73
N ALA A 42 3.29 2.50 15.90
CA ALA A 42 2.74 1.22 16.38
C ALA A 42 1.67 0.67 15.44
N CYS A 43 0.81 1.54 14.90
CA CYS A 43 -0.23 1.19 13.95
C CYS A 43 0.25 1.12 12.48
N SER A 44 1.51 1.48 12.20
CA SER A 44 2.05 1.66 10.84
C SER A 44 1.24 2.68 10.00
N ILE A 45 0.83 3.79 10.63
CA ILE A 45 0.08 4.90 10.02
C ILE A 45 0.75 6.22 10.42
N GLU A 46 1.07 7.07 9.45
CA GLU A 46 1.57 8.41 9.74
C GLU A 46 0.39 9.33 10.07
N LEU A 47 0.31 9.82 11.31
CA LEU A 47 -0.85 10.55 11.85
C LEU A 47 -0.57 12.04 11.97
N GLU A 48 -1.50 12.86 11.49
CA GLU A 48 -1.50 14.31 11.67
C GLU A 48 -2.71 14.73 12.53
N LEU A 49 -2.47 15.38 13.67
CA LEU A 49 -3.53 15.90 14.53
C LEU A 49 -4.36 16.97 13.78
N LYS A 50 -5.69 16.86 13.84
CA LYS A 50 -6.60 17.88 13.32
C LYS A 50 -7.33 18.62 14.43
N ASP A 51 -7.80 17.89 15.44
CA ASP A 51 -8.59 18.46 16.52
C ASP A 51 -8.61 17.53 17.76
N THR A 52 -8.92 18.09 18.92
CA THR A 52 -9.16 17.35 20.18
C THR A 52 -10.54 17.71 20.72
N GLU A 53 -11.24 16.76 21.34
CA GLU A 53 -12.65 16.92 21.76
C GLU A 53 -13.56 17.34 20.59
N SER A 54 -13.32 16.74 19.41
CA SER A 54 -13.94 17.17 18.16
C SER A 54 -15.41 16.73 18.06
N SER A 55 -16.32 17.69 17.88
CA SER A 55 -17.76 17.43 17.98
C SER A 55 -18.32 16.50 16.89
N VAL A 56 -19.23 15.62 17.29
CA VAL A 56 -20.04 14.69 16.49
C VAL A 56 -21.47 14.75 17.02
N GLY A 57 -22.29 15.64 16.46
CA GLY A 57 -23.62 15.90 17.01
C GLY A 57 -23.53 16.41 18.46
N SER A 58 -24.11 15.67 19.41
CA SER A 58 -24.06 15.96 20.85
C SER A 58 -22.87 15.33 21.58
N PHE A 59 -22.04 14.56 20.88
CA PHE A 59 -20.87 13.88 21.44
C PHE A 59 -19.56 14.51 20.93
N ALA A 60 -18.43 14.10 21.47
CA ALA A 60 -17.11 14.55 21.05
C ALA A 60 -16.15 13.36 20.99
N VAL A 61 -15.36 13.29 19.90
CA VAL A 61 -14.24 12.36 19.78
C VAL A 61 -13.07 12.92 20.56
N ASP A 62 -12.39 12.09 21.36
CA ASP A 62 -11.23 12.54 22.14
C ASP A 62 -10.15 13.17 21.25
N ILE A 63 -9.74 12.46 20.19
CA ILE A 63 -8.76 12.95 19.22
C ILE A 63 -9.23 12.66 17.79
N PHE A 64 -9.20 13.68 16.95
CA PHE A 64 -9.44 13.59 15.53
C PHE A 64 -8.16 13.90 14.75
N ALA A 65 -7.76 12.98 13.89
CA ALA A 65 -6.54 13.03 13.11
C ALA A 65 -6.79 12.67 11.64
N GLN A 66 -5.75 12.78 10.83
CA GLN A 66 -5.76 12.41 9.42
C GLN A 66 -4.48 11.63 9.10
N GLU A 67 -4.59 10.63 8.22
CA GLU A 67 -3.43 9.94 7.67
C GLU A 67 -2.68 10.86 6.70
N VAL A 68 -1.37 11.00 6.88
CA VAL A 68 -0.54 11.84 6.01
C VAL A 68 -0.50 11.23 4.61
N GLY A 69 -0.64 12.10 3.60
CA GLY A 69 -0.62 11.69 2.18
C GLY A 69 -1.96 11.12 1.67
N SER A 70 -3.01 11.09 2.49
CA SER A 70 -4.36 10.74 2.07
C SER A 70 -5.42 11.65 2.71
N GLU A 71 -6.67 11.61 2.25
CA GLU A 71 -7.81 12.27 2.91
C GLU A 71 -8.47 11.37 3.98
N ARG A 72 -7.80 10.27 4.35
CA ARG A 72 -8.37 9.28 5.25
C ARG A 72 -8.37 9.81 6.68
N LYS A 73 -9.57 10.01 7.20
CA LYS A 73 -9.82 10.49 8.55
C LYS A 73 -9.61 9.38 9.59
N VAL A 74 -9.02 9.76 10.71
CA VAL A 74 -8.72 8.89 11.84
C VAL A 74 -9.44 9.41 13.09
N VAL A 75 -10.20 8.55 13.75
CA VAL A 75 -10.74 8.83 15.09
C VAL A 75 -9.99 7.99 16.11
N ILE A 76 -9.60 8.63 17.21
CA ILE A 76 -8.87 8.00 18.29
C ILE A 76 -9.67 8.22 19.57
N GLU A 77 -10.02 7.11 20.22
CA GLU A 77 -10.64 7.09 21.54
C GLU A 77 -9.64 6.50 22.51
N ASN A 78 -9.40 7.18 23.62
CA ASN A 78 -8.55 6.66 24.67
C ASN A 78 -9.41 6.10 25.82
N GLN A 79 -8.80 5.27 26.67
CA GLN A 79 -9.40 4.75 27.89
C GLN A 79 -8.30 4.32 28.87
N LEU A 80 -8.25 4.86 30.10
CA LEU A 80 -7.24 4.45 31.10
C LEU A 80 -7.65 3.24 31.96
N GLU A 81 -8.69 2.50 31.57
CA GLU A 81 -9.09 1.23 32.19
C GLU A 81 -9.23 0.09 31.17
N ASP A 82 -9.74 -1.04 31.65
CA ASP A 82 -10.20 -2.15 30.82
C ASP A 82 -11.24 -1.69 29.80
N THR A 83 -11.15 -2.23 28.58
CA THR A 83 -12.18 -2.06 27.56
C THR A 83 -13.60 -2.32 28.10
N ASN A 84 -14.56 -1.49 27.68
CA ASN A 84 -15.96 -1.61 28.04
C ASN A 84 -16.91 -1.34 26.85
N HIS A 85 -18.18 -1.71 27.01
CA HIS A 85 -19.20 -1.55 25.97
C HIS A 85 -19.52 -0.09 25.62
N ASP A 86 -19.34 0.84 26.56
CA ASP A 86 -19.58 2.27 26.33
C ASP A 86 -18.61 2.80 25.27
N HIS A 87 -17.31 2.56 25.47
CA HIS A 87 -16.28 3.03 24.55
C HIS A 87 -16.33 2.27 23.22
N LEU A 88 -16.68 0.96 23.22
CA LEU A 88 -16.94 0.23 21.97
C LEU A 88 -18.09 0.89 21.17
N GLY A 89 -19.17 1.29 21.82
CA GLY A 89 -20.28 2.00 21.16
C GLY A 89 -19.87 3.37 20.63
N LYS A 90 -19.05 4.10 21.40
CA LYS A 90 -18.50 5.41 21.01
C LYS A 90 -17.65 5.32 19.76
N ILE A 91 -16.66 4.42 19.71
CA ILE A 91 -15.75 4.34 18.55
C ILE A 91 -16.49 4.08 17.23
N ILE A 92 -17.55 3.26 17.26
CA ILE A 92 -18.40 2.99 16.08
C ILE A 92 -19.20 4.23 15.70
N THR A 93 -19.81 4.88 16.69
CA THR A 93 -20.63 6.09 16.50
C THR A 93 -19.79 7.25 15.95
N TYR A 94 -18.57 7.42 16.47
CA TYR A 94 -17.63 8.46 16.08
C TYR A 94 -17.10 8.23 14.67
N ALA A 95 -16.76 6.97 14.34
CA ALA A 95 -16.35 6.61 12.99
C ALA A 95 -17.44 6.96 11.96
N ALA A 96 -18.69 6.55 12.23
CA ALA A 96 -19.82 6.86 11.37
C ALA A 96 -20.07 8.38 11.26
N GLY A 97 -20.03 9.10 12.38
CA GLY A 97 -20.32 10.53 12.42
C GLY A 97 -19.25 11.42 11.78
N LYS A 98 -17.97 11.03 11.81
CA LYS A 98 -16.87 11.75 11.15
C LYS A 98 -16.61 11.27 9.72
N GLY A 99 -17.17 10.12 9.34
CA GLY A 99 -16.77 9.41 8.12
C GLY A 99 -15.31 8.96 8.20
N ALA A 100 -14.92 8.40 9.35
CA ALA A 100 -13.54 7.97 9.59
C ALA A 100 -13.26 6.65 8.88
N GLY A 101 -12.13 6.59 8.17
CA GLY A 101 -11.62 5.36 7.57
C GLY A 101 -10.74 4.55 8.52
N VAL A 102 -10.26 5.16 9.61
CA VAL A 102 -9.46 4.50 10.64
C VAL A 102 -10.01 4.85 12.02
N VAL A 103 -10.04 3.85 12.89
CA VAL A 103 -10.47 3.93 14.29
C VAL A 103 -9.37 3.32 15.14
N ILE A 104 -8.85 4.06 16.11
CA ILE A 104 -7.82 3.57 17.05
C ILE A 104 -8.38 3.68 18.46
N TRP A 105 -8.58 2.54 19.12
CA TRP A 105 -9.01 2.48 20.51
C TRP A 105 -7.81 2.16 21.41
N VAL A 106 -7.37 3.14 22.19
CA VAL A 106 -6.21 3.02 23.08
C VAL A 106 -6.69 2.74 24.50
N VAL A 107 -6.27 1.63 25.10
CA VAL A 107 -6.75 1.16 26.41
C VAL A 107 -5.63 0.77 27.37
N ALA A 108 -5.87 0.80 28.68
CA ALA A 108 -4.91 0.25 29.65
C ALA A 108 -4.86 -1.28 29.60
N HIS A 109 -6.01 -1.93 29.36
CA HIS A 109 -6.11 -3.37 29.18
C HIS A 109 -7.25 -3.75 28.22
N ALA A 110 -6.95 -4.59 27.25
CA ALA A 110 -7.90 -5.13 26.30
C ALA A 110 -8.46 -6.47 26.79
N ARG A 111 -9.74 -6.49 27.17
CA ARG A 111 -10.48 -7.74 27.43
C ARG A 111 -10.69 -8.54 26.13
N ASP A 112 -10.64 -9.86 26.24
CA ASP A 112 -10.75 -10.79 25.11
C ASP A 112 -12.08 -10.63 24.35
N GLU A 113 -13.18 -10.31 25.03
CA GLU A 113 -14.48 -10.10 24.39
C GLU A 113 -14.47 -8.88 23.46
N HIS A 114 -13.80 -7.80 23.87
CA HIS A 114 -13.70 -6.59 23.06
C HIS A 114 -12.63 -6.73 21.97
N ARG A 115 -11.55 -7.47 22.24
CA ARG A 115 -10.59 -7.93 21.23
C ARG A 115 -11.32 -8.65 20.09
N ASN A 116 -12.10 -9.68 20.42
CA ASN A 116 -12.91 -10.43 19.46
C ASN A 116 -13.95 -9.55 18.74
N ALA A 117 -14.52 -8.55 19.42
CA ALA A 117 -15.44 -7.61 18.78
C ALA A 117 -14.75 -6.73 17.73
N ILE A 118 -13.53 -6.25 18.02
CA ILE A 118 -12.72 -5.48 17.08
C ILE A 118 -12.27 -6.35 15.91
N GLU A 119 -11.86 -7.60 16.17
CA GLU A 119 -11.58 -8.58 15.12
C GLU A 119 -12.81 -8.75 14.21
N TRP A 120 -13.97 -9.05 14.80
CA TRP A 120 -15.22 -9.22 14.06
C TRP A 120 -15.56 -8.01 13.18
N LEU A 121 -15.41 -6.79 13.71
CA LEU A 121 -15.58 -5.55 12.93
C LEU A 121 -14.60 -5.46 11.76
N ASN A 122 -13.32 -5.78 11.99
CA ASN A 122 -12.31 -5.76 10.94
C ASN A 122 -12.56 -6.79 9.85
N GLU A 123 -13.17 -7.93 10.18
CA GLU A 123 -13.61 -8.85 9.13
C GLU A 123 -14.85 -8.28 8.44
N HIS A 124 -15.85 -7.77 9.16
CA HIS A 124 -17.18 -7.51 8.61
C HIS A 124 -17.40 -6.09 8.06
N THR A 125 -16.33 -5.29 7.97
CA THR A 125 -16.31 -3.99 7.31
C THR A 125 -15.54 -4.05 5.98
N ASP A 126 -15.69 -3.02 5.14
CA ASP A 126 -15.00 -2.95 3.86
C ASP A 126 -13.50 -2.65 4.01
N SER A 127 -12.77 -2.60 2.89
CA SER A 127 -11.33 -2.31 2.89
C SER A 127 -10.98 -0.91 3.38
N ASP A 128 -11.95 0.00 3.41
CA ASP A 128 -11.73 1.43 3.60
C ASP A 128 -11.85 1.82 5.09
N CYS A 129 -12.52 0.99 5.89
CA CYS A 129 -12.56 1.09 7.36
C CYS A 129 -11.47 0.25 8.00
N ALA A 130 -10.80 0.71 9.06
CA ALA A 130 -9.77 -0.05 9.78
C ALA A 130 -9.89 0.19 11.29
N PHE A 131 -10.01 -0.87 12.08
CA PHE A 131 -10.12 -0.78 13.53
C PHE A 131 -8.86 -1.32 14.19
N PHE A 132 -8.28 -0.52 15.08
CA PHE A 132 -7.13 -0.90 15.89
C PHE A 132 -7.54 -0.90 17.37
N LEU A 133 -7.11 -1.94 18.09
CA LEU A 133 -7.15 -1.98 19.55
C LEU A 133 -5.71 -1.99 20.03
N VAL A 134 -5.35 -1.02 20.87
CA VAL A 134 -3.97 -0.75 21.28
C VAL A 134 -3.91 -0.68 22.79
N GLU A 135 -3.05 -1.48 23.42
CA GLU A 135 -2.77 -1.35 24.85
C GLU A 135 -1.64 -0.34 25.08
N ILE A 136 -1.85 0.61 26.00
CA ILE A 136 -0.80 1.51 26.50
C ILE A 136 -0.20 0.95 27.80
N GLU A 137 1.11 0.77 27.80
CA GLU A 137 1.88 0.39 28.98
C GLU A 137 2.92 1.46 29.32
N VAL A 138 3.31 1.54 30.59
CA VAL A 138 4.43 2.36 31.03
C VAL A 138 5.44 1.49 31.74
N TRP A 139 6.70 1.63 31.35
CA TRP A 139 7.83 0.87 31.87
C TRP A 139 8.92 1.79 32.41
N ARG A 140 9.74 1.32 33.34
CA ARG A 140 10.96 2.03 33.77
C ARG A 140 12.05 1.03 34.19
N ILE A 141 13.30 1.49 34.24
CA ILE A 141 14.43 0.73 34.77
C ILE A 141 15.09 1.55 35.89
N GLY A 142 14.91 1.13 37.13
CA GLY A 142 15.38 1.89 38.29
C GLY A 142 14.79 3.31 38.30
N ASP A 143 15.65 4.32 38.40
CA ASP A 143 15.28 5.74 38.44
C ASP A 143 15.28 6.41 37.05
N SER A 144 15.18 5.62 35.96
CA SER A 144 15.04 6.18 34.61
C SER A 144 13.72 6.96 34.47
N PRO A 145 13.63 7.88 33.48
CA PRO A 145 12.34 8.36 33.02
C PRO A 145 11.41 7.20 32.66
N MET A 146 10.11 7.44 32.84
CA MET A 146 9.05 6.51 32.46
C MET A 146 8.98 6.42 30.93
N ALA A 147 8.86 5.20 30.41
CA ALA A 147 8.83 4.90 28.99
C ALA A 147 7.44 4.34 28.62
N PRO A 148 6.60 5.14 27.93
CA PRO A 148 5.34 4.65 27.39
C PRO A 148 5.58 3.73 26.20
N ARG A 149 4.74 2.72 26.04
CA ARG A 149 4.79 1.76 24.94
C ARG A 149 3.38 1.39 24.49
N PHE A 150 3.12 1.57 23.20
CA PHE A 150 1.89 1.09 22.56
C PHE A 150 2.10 -0.33 22.05
N ASN A 151 1.17 -1.22 22.39
CA ASN A 151 1.13 -2.59 21.89
C ASN A 151 -0.17 -2.78 21.12
N VAL A 152 -0.09 -2.94 19.80
CA VAL A 152 -1.27 -3.26 18.99
C VAL A 152 -1.69 -4.68 19.30
N VAL A 153 -2.86 -4.83 19.91
CA VAL A 153 -3.41 -6.13 20.28
C VAL A 153 -4.36 -6.66 19.22
N GLU A 154 -5.07 -5.79 18.50
CA GLU A 154 -5.83 -6.13 17.30
C GLU A 154 -5.65 -5.06 16.23
N SER A 155 -5.58 -5.50 14.99
CA SER A 155 -5.42 -4.66 13.80
C SER A 155 -6.15 -5.28 12.62
N PRO A 156 -6.42 -4.51 11.55
CA PRO A 156 -6.90 -5.07 10.30
C PRO A 156 -6.03 -6.22 9.82
N ASN A 157 -6.61 -7.40 9.67
CA ASN A 157 -5.91 -8.52 9.08
C ASN A 157 -5.87 -8.33 7.55
N GLU A 158 -4.76 -7.82 7.02
CA GLU A 158 -4.59 -7.61 5.58
C GLU A 158 -4.77 -8.90 4.78
N TRP A 159 -4.43 -10.07 5.36
CA TRP A 159 -4.68 -11.38 4.75
C TRP A 159 -6.18 -11.70 4.68
N ALA A 160 -6.93 -11.55 5.78
CA ALA A 160 -8.38 -11.80 5.79
C ALA A 160 -9.16 -10.81 4.91
N ARG A 161 -8.70 -9.55 4.82
CA ARG A 161 -9.26 -8.56 3.90
C ARG A 161 -8.95 -8.87 2.45
N ALA A 162 -7.73 -9.34 2.15
CA ALA A 162 -7.41 -9.87 0.84
C ALA A 162 -8.28 -11.10 0.50
N GLU A 163 -8.63 -11.94 1.48
CA GLU A 163 -9.57 -13.06 1.28
C GLU A 163 -11.04 -12.61 1.10
N LYS A 164 -11.55 -11.61 1.82
CA LYS A 164 -12.88 -11.03 1.56
C LYS A 164 -12.96 -10.29 0.22
N ALA A 165 -11.89 -9.62 -0.19
CA ALA A 165 -11.77 -9.08 -1.54
C ALA A 165 -11.80 -10.22 -2.60
N LYS A 166 -11.30 -11.42 -2.27
CA LYS A 166 -11.43 -12.62 -3.12
C LYS A 166 -12.84 -13.21 -3.14
N SER A 167 -13.62 -13.15 -2.07
CA SER A 167 -14.96 -13.78 -2.00
C SER A 167 -16.01 -13.10 -2.88
N GLY A 168 -15.86 -11.82 -3.20
CA GLY A 168 -16.70 -11.10 -4.17
C GLY A 168 -16.27 -11.24 -5.63
N LEU A 169 -15.10 -11.85 -5.89
CA LEU A 169 -14.54 -11.99 -7.22
C LEU A 169 -14.97 -13.31 -7.86
N SER A 170 -15.25 -13.27 -9.18
CA SER A 170 -15.30 -14.50 -9.97
C SER A 170 -13.99 -15.29 -9.81
N GLU A 171 -14.04 -16.61 -9.98
CA GLU A 171 -12.83 -17.47 -9.93
C GLU A 171 -11.70 -16.94 -10.83
N THR A 172 -12.05 -16.33 -11.97
CA THR A 172 -11.06 -15.70 -12.85
C THR A 172 -10.45 -14.42 -12.26
N GLY A 173 -11.24 -13.62 -11.56
CA GLY A 173 -10.76 -12.42 -10.85
C GLY A 173 -9.82 -12.79 -9.71
N ARG A 174 -10.17 -13.83 -8.94
CA ARG A 174 -9.33 -14.38 -7.87
C ARG A 174 -7.98 -14.85 -8.39
N ILE A 175 -7.97 -15.64 -9.47
CA ILE A 175 -6.73 -16.11 -10.11
C ILE A 175 -5.84 -14.95 -10.58
N LYS A 176 -6.44 -13.90 -11.17
CA LYS A 176 -5.67 -12.72 -11.60
C LYS A 176 -5.03 -12.00 -10.40
N LEU A 177 -5.78 -11.80 -9.32
CA LEU A 177 -5.26 -11.16 -8.12
C LEU A 177 -4.10 -11.96 -7.50
N GLU A 178 -4.28 -13.28 -7.36
CA GLU A 178 -3.24 -14.19 -6.83
C GLU A 178 -1.99 -14.23 -7.71
N TYR A 179 -2.16 -14.20 -9.04
CA TYR A 179 -1.04 -14.10 -9.99
C TYR A 179 -0.24 -12.81 -9.77
N TRP A 180 -0.93 -11.67 -9.64
CA TRP A 180 -0.26 -10.39 -9.42
C TRP A 180 0.39 -10.27 -8.04
N GLN A 181 -0.16 -10.92 -7.01
CA GLN A 181 0.51 -11.03 -5.71
C GLN A 181 1.84 -11.79 -5.84
N THR A 182 1.80 -12.94 -6.52
CA THR A 182 3.00 -13.75 -6.79
C THR A 182 4.03 -12.94 -7.59
N TYR A 183 3.57 -12.13 -8.55
CA TYR A 183 4.42 -11.22 -9.31
C TYR A 183 5.12 -10.18 -8.42
N VAL A 184 4.45 -9.58 -7.45
CA VAL A 184 5.06 -8.60 -6.53
C VAL A 184 6.21 -9.26 -5.77
N ASP A 185 5.97 -10.45 -5.21
CA ASP A 185 6.98 -11.18 -4.44
C ASP A 185 8.19 -11.56 -5.30
N ARG A 186 7.95 -12.03 -6.53
CA ARG A 186 9.02 -12.38 -7.49
C ARG A 186 9.78 -11.15 -8.00
N ALA A 187 9.08 -10.06 -8.28
CA ALA A 187 9.67 -8.81 -8.74
C ALA A 187 10.59 -8.20 -7.69
N ALA A 188 10.23 -8.28 -6.40
CA ALA A 188 11.08 -7.82 -5.31
C ALA A 188 12.40 -8.60 -5.21
N GLN A 189 12.41 -9.87 -5.61
CA GLN A 189 13.61 -10.73 -5.62
C GLN A 189 14.48 -10.55 -6.87
N ASN A 190 14.00 -9.85 -7.90
CA ASN A 190 14.76 -9.62 -9.13
C ASN A 190 15.51 -8.28 -9.05
N GLU A 191 16.82 -8.33 -8.78
CA GLU A 191 17.65 -7.13 -8.57
C GLU A 191 17.66 -6.14 -9.75
N THR A 192 17.65 -6.63 -10.98
CA THR A 192 17.67 -5.77 -12.18
C THR A 192 16.33 -5.04 -12.31
N PHE A 193 15.24 -5.75 -12.06
CA PHE A 193 13.90 -5.18 -12.10
C PHE A 193 13.67 -4.17 -10.98
N SER A 194 14.02 -4.51 -9.74
CA SER A 194 13.76 -3.67 -8.56
C SER A 194 14.55 -2.34 -8.56
N LYS A 195 15.66 -2.27 -9.30
CA LYS A 195 16.41 -1.03 -9.55
C LYS A 195 15.68 -0.05 -10.48
N LEU A 196 14.85 -0.57 -11.40
CA LEU A 196 14.17 0.23 -12.43
C LEU A 196 12.70 0.49 -12.11
N PHE A 197 12.05 -0.45 -11.43
CA PHE A 197 10.61 -0.44 -11.26
C PHE A 197 10.18 -0.76 -9.82
N LYS A 198 9.07 -0.16 -9.41
CA LYS A 198 8.33 -0.54 -8.20
C LYS A 198 6.97 -1.13 -8.60
N PRO A 199 6.68 -2.41 -8.27
CA PRO A 199 5.37 -3.00 -8.52
C PRO A 199 4.23 -2.19 -7.87
N ARG A 200 3.09 -2.07 -8.56
CA ARG A 200 1.86 -1.51 -8.00
C ARG A 200 1.12 -2.53 -7.13
N LYS A 201 0.20 -2.04 -6.29
CA LYS A 201 -0.72 -2.87 -5.50
C LYS A 201 -1.46 -3.87 -6.43
N PRO A 202 -1.43 -5.19 -6.15
CA PRO A 202 -2.15 -6.18 -6.92
C PRO A 202 -3.65 -5.91 -7.00
N GLN A 203 -4.24 -6.14 -8.17
CA GLN A 203 -5.67 -5.96 -8.43
C GLN A 203 -6.22 -7.12 -9.28
N ALA A 204 -7.52 -7.39 -9.22
CA ALA A 204 -8.19 -8.49 -9.93
C ALA A 204 -8.39 -8.25 -11.44
N GLN A 205 -7.39 -7.67 -12.10
CA GLN A 205 -7.44 -7.24 -13.49
C GLN A 205 -6.43 -8.01 -14.35
N HIS A 206 -6.55 -7.84 -15.67
CA HIS A 206 -5.74 -8.59 -16.65
C HIS A 206 -4.41 -7.90 -16.99
N TRP A 207 -4.06 -6.82 -16.28
CA TRP A 207 -2.90 -6.00 -16.52
C TRP A 207 -2.35 -5.41 -15.21
N THR A 208 -1.09 -5.00 -15.19
CA THR A 208 -0.52 -4.15 -14.15
C THR A 208 0.45 -3.16 -14.78
N ASP A 209 0.32 -1.88 -14.41
CA ASP A 209 1.16 -0.81 -14.96
C ASP A 209 2.50 -0.73 -14.22
N LEU A 210 3.51 -0.31 -14.97
CA LEU A 210 4.80 0.11 -14.49
C LEU A 210 5.08 1.53 -14.96
N GLY A 211 5.39 2.41 -14.00
CA GLY A 211 5.94 3.72 -14.33
C GLY A 211 7.28 3.54 -15.03
N ALA A 212 7.41 4.05 -16.24
CA ALA A 212 8.70 4.18 -16.89
C ALA A 212 9.42 5.44 -16.37
N SER A 213 10.72 5.55 -16.60
CA SER A 213 11.48 6.79 -16.34
C SER A 213 11.18 7.91 -17.35
N SER A 214 9.98 7.90 -17.95
CA SER A 214 9.54 8.82 -19.00
C SER A 214 8.10 9.28 -18.72
N THR A 215 7.79 10.51 -19.14
CA THR A 215 6.44 11.06 -19.12
C THR A 215 5.66 10.76 -20.41
N ARG A 216 6.33 10.28 -21.47
CA ARG A 216 5.72 10.03 -22.79
C ARG A 216 5.01 8.69 -22.87
N TYR A 217 5.42 7.71 -22.06
CA TYR A 217 4.87 6.36 -22.08
C TYR A 217 4.91 5.69 -20.69
N HIS A 218 4.16 4.61 -20.56
CA HIS A 218 4.33 3.64 -19.49
C HIS A 218 4.38 2.22 -20.06
N LEU A 219 4.86 1.29 -19.25
CA LEU A 219 4.91 -0.13 -19.61
C LEU A 219 3.85 -0.90 -18.83
N VAL A 220 3.40 -2.01 -19.40
CA VAL A 220 2.32 -2.82 -18.82
C VAL A 220 2.67 -4.30 -18.92
N LEU A 221 2.50 -5.04 -17.82
CA LEU A 221 2.47 -6.51 -17.88
C LEU A 221 1.04 -6.99 -18.07
N LEU A 222 0.86 -8.01 -18.90
CA LEU A 222 -0.45 -8.50 -19.33
C LEU A 222 -0.63 -9.98 -19.05
N ILE A 223 -1.84 -10.38 -18.69
CA ILE A 223 -2.26 -11.78 -18.64
C ILE A 223 -3.58 -11.97 -19.39
N ASN A 224 -3.68 -13.05 -20.17
CA ASN A 224 -4.91 -13.41 -20.87
C ASN A 224 -5.32 -14.85 -20.52
N THR A 225 -6.19 -14.98 -19.54
CA THR A 225 -6.71 -16.28 -19.07
C THR A 225 -7.48 -17.08 -20.12
N GLN A 226 -8.15 -16.42 -21.08
CA GLN A 226 -8.95 -17.11 -22.09
C GLN A 226 -8.07 -17.63 -23.23
N LYS A 227 -7.13 -16.80 -23.69
CA LYS A 227 -6.19 -17.16 -24.75
C LYS A 227 -4.97 -17.93 -24.24
N LYS A 228 -4.82 -18.08 -22.92
CA LYS A 228 -3.70 -18.76 -22.24
C LYS A 228 -2.36 -18.14 -22.64
N GLN A 229 -2.26 -16.83 -22.43
CA GLN A 229 -1.09 -16.04 -22.82
C GLN A 229 -0.68 -15.09 -21.69
N ILE A 230 0.61 -14.81 -21.61
CA ILE A 230 1.19 -13.69 -20.87
C ILE A 230 1.74 -12.68 -21.88
N GLY A 231 1.99 -11.46 -21.44
CA GLY A 231 2.55 -10.46 -22.34
C GLY A 231 3.08 -9.23 -21.64
N VAL A 232 3.59 -8.33 -22.47
CA VAL A 232 4.03 -6.98 -22.13
C VAL A 232 3.50 -6.00 -23.17
N GLU A 233 3.36 -4.73 -22.78
CA GLU A 233 2.84 -3.68 -23.64
C GLU A 233 3.56 -2.35 -23.41
N THR A 234 3.76 -1.62 -24.50
CA THR A 234 4.09 -0.19 -24.46
C THR A 234 2.79 0.59 -24.63
N CYS A 235 2.54 1.55 -23.75
CA CYS A 235 1.42 2.46 -23.87
C CYS A 235 1.96 3.89 -23.90
N VAL A 236 1.85 4.53 -25.06
CA VAL A 236 2.41 5.84 -25.36
C VAL A 236 1.29 6.87 -25.39
N HIS A 237 1.46 7.91 -24.58
CA HIS A 237 0.52 9.02 -24.43
C HIS A 237 0.89 10.20 -25.35
N ASP A 238 2.18 10.36 -25.62
CA ASP A 238 2.68 11.31 -26.60
C ASP A 238 2.33 10.84 -28.03
N ALA A 239 1.64 11.67 -28.78
CA ALA A 239 1.11 11.29 -30.09
C ALA A 239 2.22 11.10 -31.13
N ASP A 240 3.23 11.97 -31.17
CA ASP A 240 4.29 11.98 -32.17
C ASP A 240 5.31 10.88 -31.86
N PHE A 241 5.69 10.76 -30.59
CA PHE A 241 6.50 9.63 -30.14
C PHE A 241 5.79 8.30 -30.34
N GLY A 242 4.46 8.27 -30.17
CA GLY A 242 3.65 7.09 -30.45
C GLY A 242 3.70 6.66 -31.91
N ASP A 243 3.67 7.59 -32.87
CA ASP A 243 3.87 7.26 -34.29
C ASP A 243 5.29 6.79 -34.57
N TYR A 244 6.29 7.42 -33.94
CA TYR A 244 7.68 6.98 -34.03
C TYR A 244 7.83 5.53 -33.56
N VAL A 245 7.33 5.20 -32.37
CA VAL A 245 7.35 3.83 -31.81
C VAL A 245 6.62 2.84 -32.72
N LEU A 246 5.46 3.20 -33.26
CA LEU A 246 4.73 2.34 -34.20
C LEU A 246 5.52 2.10 -35.50
N SER A 247 6.23 3.10 -36.00
CA SER A 247 7.10 2.96 -37.19
C SER A 247 8.29 2.02 -36.93
N ARG A 248 8.73 1.94 -35.66
CA ARG A 248 9.85 1.11 -35.16
C ARG A 248 9.42 -0.26 -34.65
N ARG A 249 8.15 -0.64 -34.84
CA ARG A 249 7.58 -1.92 -34.39
C ARG A 249 8.47 -3.13 -34.67
N LYS A 250 9.03 -3.25 -35.88
CA LYS A 250 9.86 -4.40 -36.27
C LYS A 250 11.12 -4.56 -35.41
N GLU A 251 11.70 -3.45 -34.94
CA GLU A 251 12.87 -3.47 -34.06
C GLU A 251 12.49 -4.05 -32.69
N LEU A 252 11.34 -3.63 -32.15
CA LEU A 252 10.79 -4.16 -30.90
C LEU A 252 10.41 -5.64 -31.02
N GLU A 253 9.82 -6.05 -32.15
CA GLU A 253 9.52 -7.46 -32.44
C GLU A 253 10.78 -8.31 -32.49
N GLN A 254 11.85 -7.81 -33.08
CA GLN A 254 13.14 -8.48 -33.17
C GLN A 254 13.80 -8.60 -31.79
N ALA A 255 13.78 -7.54 -30.99
CA ALA A 255 14.35 -7.55 -29.64
C ALA A 255 13.64 -8.55 -28.71
N LEU A 256 12.31 -8.63 -28.78
CA LEU A 256 11.52 -9.54 -27.96
C LEU A 256 11.40 -10.96 -28.55
N GLY A 257 11.68 -11.14 -29.84
CA GLY A 257 11.43 -12.39 -30.55
C GLY A 257 9.94 -12.75 -30.63
N ILE A 258 9.05 -11.76 -30.53
CA ILE A 258 7.59 -11.94 -30.44
C ILE A 258 6.93 -10.91 -31.38
N ALA A 259 5.93 -11.37 -32.15
CA ALA A 259 5.13 -10.47 -32.97
C ALA A 259 4.30 -9.49 -32.12
N GLY A 260 4.39 -8.21 -32.45
CA GLY A 260 3.70 -7.12 -31.77
C GLY A 260 2.34 -6.86 -32.40
N THR A 261 1.31 -6.59 -31.61
CA THR A 261 0.00 -6.15 -32.09
C THR A 261 -0.14 -4.66 -31.81
N PRO A 262 -0.02 -3.79 -32.83
CA PRO A 262 -0.15 -2.35 -32.64
C PRO A 262 -1.61 -1.96 -32.39
N TYR A 263 -1.81 -0.85 -31.70
CA TYR A 263 -3.08 -0.18 -31.59
C TYR A 263 -2.90 1.34 -31.63
N ASN A 264 -3.90 2.04 -32.15
CA ASN A 264 -3.93 3.48 -32.24
C ASN A 264 -5.39 3.93 -32.03
N LYS A 265 -5.76 4.18 -30.77
CA LYS A 265 -7.11 4.60 -30.38
C LYS A 265 -7.04 5.82 -29.45
N LYS A 266 -7.29 5.61 -28.15
CA LYS A 266 -7.15 6.66 -27.12
C LYS A 266 -5.68 6.89 -26.72
N SER A 267 -4.83 5.91 -26.98
CA SER A 267 -3.37 5.93 -26.88
C SER A 267 -2.80 5.12 -28.04
N LYS A 268 -1.48 5.25 -28.26
CA LYS A 268 -0.72 4.47 -29.24
C LYS A 268 0.14 3.46 -28.49
N GLY A 269 0.34 2.28 -29.05
CA GLY A 269 1.14 1.26 -28.38
C GLY A 269 1.19 -0.06 -29.09
N ILE A 270 1.97 -0.98 -28.54
CA ILE A 270 2.18 -2.31 -29.10
C ILE A 270 2.11 -3.35 -27.98
N ARG A 271 1.30 -4.39 -28.18
CA ARG A 271 1.19 -5.54 -27.28
C ARG A 271 1.98 -6.72 -27.79
N PHE A 272 2.77 -7.33 -26.92
CA PHE A 272 3.54 -8.53 -27.22
C PHE A 272 3.04 -9.67 -26.34
N TYR A 273 2.40 -10.67 -26.95
CA TYR A 273 1.84 -11.82 -26.26
C TYR A 273 2.61 -13.10 -26.59
N LYS A 274 2.84 -13.92 -25.57
CA LYS A 274 3.38 -15.28 -25.71
C LYS A 274 2.34 -16.31 -25.32
N GLY A 275 1.98 -17.19 -26.27
CA GLY A 275 1.00 -18.26 -26.07
C GLY A 275 1.55 -19.43 -25.23
N GLY A 276 0.65 -20.32 -24.79
CA GLY A 276 1.01 -21.54 -24.05
C GLY A 276 1.14 -21.36 -22.54
N HIS A 277 0.75 -20.21 -22.00
CA HIS A 277 0.88 -19.85 -20.58
C HIS A 277 -0.51 -19.84 -19.94
N ASP A 278 -1.03 -21.04 -19.65
CA ASP A 278 -2.32 -21.21 -18.99
C ASP A 278 -2.20 -20.97 -17.49
N ILE A 279 -2.43 -19.71 -17.07
CA ILE A 279 -2.33 -19.32 -15.66
C ILE A 279 -3.41 -19.94 -14.78
N LYS A 280 -4.53 -20.42 -15.35
CA LYS A 280 -5.59 -21.06 -14.57
C LYS A 280 -5.22 -22.49 -14.23
N ALA A 281 -4.65 -23.21 -15.20
CA ALA A 281 -4.33 -24.63 -15.05
C ALA A 281 -2.97 -24.89 -14.38
N ASN A 282 -1.99 -23.98 -14.52
CA ASN A 282 -0.60 -24.24 -14.13
C ASN A 282 -0.10 -23.22 -13.09
N ARG A 283 -0.66 -23.27 -11.87
CA ARG A 283 -0.28 -22.34 -10.78
C ARG A 283 1.17 -22.51 -10.35
N GLU A 284 1.65 -23.75 -10.36
CA GLU A 284 3.02 -24.12 -10.06
C GLU A 284 4.05 -23.53 -11.03
N LYS A 285 3.63 -23.14 -12.25
CA LYS A 285 4.48 -22.52 -13.27
C LYS A 285 4.44 -20.99 -13.26
N TRP A 286 3.64 -20.37 -12.39
CA TRP A 286 3.59 -18.91 -12.30
C TRP A 286 4.96 -18.26 -12.11
N PRO A 287 5.87 -18.79 -11.27
CA PRO A 287 7.20 -18.19 -11.14
C PRO A 287 7.95 -18.13 -12.49
N GLU A 288 7.92 -19.21 -13.29
CA GLU A 288 8.53 -19.25 -14.62
C GLU A 288 7.89 -18.23 -15.57
N PHE A 289 6.56 -18.13 -15.56
CA PHE A 289 5.82 -17.19 -16.40
C PHE A 289 6.17 -15.75 -16.03
N ILE A 290 6.23 -15.46 -14.74
CA ILE A 290 6.59 -14.14 -14.21
C ILE A 290 8.02 -13.78 -14.59
N ASP A 291 8.99 -14.67 -14.40
CA ASP A 291 10.40 -14.41 -14.78
C ASP A 291 10.54 -14.07 -16.26
N LEU A 292 9.76 -14.75 -17.09
CA LEU A 292 9.72 -14.47 -18.52
C LEU A 292 9.12 -13.09 -18.80
N GLN A 293 8.03 -12.70 -18.11
CA GLN A 293 7.49 -11.35 -18.24
C GLN A 293 8.46 -10.27 -17.75
N LEU A 294 9.17 -10.52 -16.64
CA LEU A 294 10.21 -9.62 -16.13
C LEU A 294 11.36 -9.45 -17.14
N SER A 295 11.78 -10.55 -17.79
CA SER A 295 12.80 -10.48 -18.85
C SER A 295 12.31 -9.70 -20.08
N MET A 296 11.06 -9.93 -20.49
CA MET A 296 10.43 -9.23 -21.61
C MET A 296 10.28 -7.73 -21.32
N ILE A 297 9.83 -7.35 -20.12
CA ILE A 297 9.59 -5.94 -19.78
C ILE A 297 10.91 -5.16 -19.63
N LEU A 298 11.97 -5.80 -19.12
CA LEU A 298 13.31 -5.20 -19.07
C LEU A 298 13.89 -4.97 -20.47
N THR A 299 13.72 -5.94 -21.37
CA THR A 299 14.13 -5.79 -22.78
C THR A 299 13.36 -4.64 -23.43
N LEU A 300 12.05 -4.59 -23.20
CA LEU A 300 11.19 -3.55 -23.75
C LEU A 300 11.54 -2.16 -23.20
N GLN A 301 11.87 -2.05 -21.91
CA GLN A 301 12.33 -0.80 -21.29
C GLN A 301 13.60 -0.28 -21.96
N ASN A 302 14.59 -1.14 -22.20
CA ASN A 302 15.85 -0.75 -22.83
C ASN A 302 15.61 -0.21 -24.25
N GLU A 303 14.77 -0.89 -25.04
CA GLU A 303 14.43 -0.43 -26.38
C GLU A 303 13.63 0.87 -26.36
N MET A 304 12.68 1.02 -25.43
CA MET A 304 11.90 2.25 -25.33
C MET A 304 12.75 3.46 -24.94
N VAL A 305 13.73 3.29 -24.05
CA VAL A 305 14.72 4.32 -23.72
C VAL A 305 15.58 4.66 -24.94
N ARG A 306 16.03 3.67 -25.72
CA ARG A 306 16.78 3.91 -26.96
C ARG A 306 15.94 4.72 -27.96
N LEU A 307 14.70 4.31 -28.20
CA LEU A 307 13.80 4.97 -29.14
C LEU A 307 13.46 6.40 -28.72
N GLU A 308 13.27 6.65 -27.42
CA GLU A 308 13.03 7.99 -26.89
C GLU A 308 14.23 8.91 -27.12
N ASN A 309 15.45 8.46 -26.81
CA ASN A 309 16.67 9.23 -27.07
C ASN A 309 16.86 9.54 -28.57
N GLU A 310 16.58 8.57 -29.46
CA GLU A 310 16.63 8.80 -30.91
C GLU A 310 15.59 9.82 -31.37
N PHE A 311 14.38 9.75 -30.82
CA PHE A 311 13.30 10.67 -31.14
C PHE A 311 13.65 12.11 -30.73
N GLU A 312 14.20 12.31 -29.53
CA GLU A 312 14.64 13.62 -29.05
C GLU A 312 15.76 14.23 -29.93
N MET A 313 16.65 13.41 -30.48
CA MET A 313 17.66 13.87 -31.45
C MET A 313 17.05 14.32 -32.78
N VAL A 314 15.96 13.68 -33.21
CA VAL A 314 15.22 14.08 -34.42
C VAL A 314 14.47 15.38 -34.18
N GLU A 315 13.77 15.51 -33.04
CA GLU A 315 13.07 16.75 -32.65
C GLU A 315 14.05 17.93 -32.58
N SER A 316 15.20 17.75 -31.92
CA SER A 316 16.22 18.79 -31.76
C SER A 316 16.76 19.30 -33.10
N LYS A 317 17.00 18.40 -34.07
CA LYS A 317 17.46 18.77 -35.42
C LYS A 317 16.37 19.50 -36.21
N ALA A 318 15.12 19.07 -36.09
CA ALA A 318 13.99 19.74 -36.75
C ALA A 318 13.78 21.16 -36.20
N SER A 319 13.91 21.36 -34.89
CA SER A 319 13.84 22.68 -34.27
C SER A 319 14.99 23.60 -34.70
N ALA A 320 16.22 23.10 -34.78
CA ALA A 320 17.37 23.91 -35.23
C ALA A 320 17.21 24.40 -36.68
N LEU A 321 16.70 23.56 -37.58
CA LEU A 321 16.44 23.91 -38.98
C LEU A 321 15.27 24.90 -39.15
N ALA A 322 14.34 24.96 -38.19
CA ALA A 322 13.21 25.88 -38.23
C ALA A 322 13.54 27.29 -37.67
N ILE A 323 14.68 27.46 -37.00
CA ILE A 323 15.14 28.76 -36.46
C ILE A 323 16.03 29.49 -37.48
N ASP A 324 16.67 28.75 -38.40
CA ASP A 324 17.58 29.27 -39.43
C ASP A 324 16.90 29.56 -40.79
N GLY A 325 15.57 29.42 -40.91
CA GLY A 325 14.79 29.66 -42.13
C GLY A 325 13.68 30.68 -41.96
#